data_AF-A0A7S2G8C7-F1
#
_entry.id   AF-A0A7S2G8C7-F1
#
_cell.length_a   1.000
_cell.length_b   1.000
_cell.length_c   1.000
_cell.angle_alpha   90.00
_cell.angle_beta   90.00
_cell.angle_gamma   90.00
#
_symmetry.space_group_name_H-M   'P 1'
#
loop_
_entity.id
_entity.type
_entity.pdbx_description
1 polymer ?
#
loop_
_entity_poly.entity_id
_entity_poly.type
_entity_poly.pdbx_seq_one_letter_code
_entity_poly.pdbx_strand_id
1 'polypeptide(L)'
;ERAIVGDFSLVKAWKADEMGNLVWKGTSRNFNPDCARAGKICIAEVEEIVPVGALSPEEIHLPGIYVHRVLKGPSYEKRIEKRTISSGGEIKVDKRRELIIKRAAQELTDGMYVNLGIGMPTLVSNYLSPGVRIELQSENGLL
;
A
#
# COMPACT_ATOMS: atom_id res chain seq x y z
N GLU A 1 12.22 -23.09 -2.33
CA GLU A 1 12.85 -21.76 -2.20
C GLU A 1 13.43 -21.58 -0.79
N ARG A 2 14.27 -20.55 -0.55
CA ARG A 2 14.96 -20.30 0.73
C ARG A 2 14.39 -19.05 1.42
N ALA A 3 14.03 -19.17 2.69
CA ALA A 3 13.55 -18.05 3.49
C ALA A 3 14.67 -17.02 3.77
N ILE A 4 14.28 -15.74 3.87
CA ILE A 4 15.15 -14.64 4.29
C ILE A 4 14.90 -14.36 5.77
N VAL A 5 15.96 -14.35 6.58
CA VAL A 5 15.91 -14.02 8.01
C VAL A 5 16.99 -12.99 8.29
N GLY A 6 16.60 -11.83 8.80
CA GLY A 6 17.50 -10.76 9.21
C GLY A 6 17.86 -10.87 10.70
N ASP A 7 19.02 -10.34 11.08
CA ASP A 7 19.32 -10.13 12.51
C ASP A 7 18.43 -9.02 13.10
N PHE A 8 18.10 -8.02 12.29
CA PHE A 8 17.23 -6.91 12.66
C PHE A 8 16.17 -6.67 11.60
N SER A 9 15.01 -6.20 12.05
CA SER A 9 13.95 -5.64 11.21
C SER A 9 13.67 -4.22 11.65
N LEU A 10 13.76 -3.29 10.70
CA LEU A 10 13.40 -1.89 10.91
C LEU A 10 12.10 -1.64 10.17
N VAL A 11 11.03 -1.33 10.92
CA VAL A 11 9.69 -1.15 10.35
C VAL A 11 9.09 0.18 10.79
N LYS A 12 8.23 0.75 9.95
CA LYS A 12 7.51 2.00 10.22
C LYS A 12 6.02 1.72 10.28
N ALA A 13 5.38 1.99 11.42
CA ALA A 13 3.93 1.89 11.59
C ALA A 13 3.29 3.25 11.90
N TRP A 14 1.96 3.33 11.81
CA TRP A 14 1.23 4.55 12.16
C TRP A 14 1.10 4.67 13.67
N LYS A 15 0.57 3.63 14.32
CA LYS A 15 0.39 3.57 15.78
C LYS A 15 1.03 2.31 16.35
N ALA A 16 1.52 2.41 17.58
CA ALA A 16 1.75 1.28 18.46
C ALA A 16 0.99 1.48 19.77
N ASP A 17 0.56 0.41 20.42
CA ASP A 17 0.31 0.47 21.86
C ASP A 17 1.58 0.15 22.67
N GLU A 18 1.51 0.33 23.99
CA GLU A 18 2.63 0.05 24.91
C GLU A 18 3.03 -1.45 24.96
N MET A 19 2.20 -2.36 24.44
CA MET A 19 2.51 -3.79 24.28
C MET A 19 3.17 -4.11 22.93
N GLY A 20 3.33 -3.12 22.04
CA GLY A 20 3.95 -3.27 20.74
C GLY A 20 3.01 -3.70 19.62
N ASN A 21 1.70 -3.73 19.84
CA ASN A 21 0.73 -4.01 18.77
C ASN A 21 0.74 -2.86 17.75
N LEU A 22 0.87 -3.17 16.46
CA LEU A 22 1.02 -2.16 15.42
C LEU A 22 -0.20 -2.03 14.51
N VAL A 23 -0.47 -0.78 14.11
CA VAL A 23 -1.47 -0.41 13.10
C VAL A 23 -0.80 0.46 12.03
N TRP A 24 -1.22 0.29 10.78
CA TRP A 24 -0.71 1.02 9.60
C TRP A 24 -1.83 1.80 8.93
N LYS A 25 -1.47 2.85 8.21
CA LYS A 25 -2.43 3.72 7.52
C LYS A 25 -2.32 3.56 6.00
N GLY A 26 -3.38 3.08 5.36
CA GLY A 26 -3.40 2.86 3.91
C GLY A 26 -2.29 1.93 3.43
N THR A 27 -1.75 2.21 2.24
CA THR A 27 -0.71 1.39 1.57
C THR A 27 0.68 1.54 2.18
N SER A 28 0.84 2.31 3.27
CA SER A 28 2.09 2.31 4.06
C SER A 28 2.36 0.98 4.76
N ARG A 29 1.36 0.08 4.82
CA ARG A 29 1.51 -1.27 5.38
C ARG A 29 2.56 -2.07 4.61
N ASN A 30 2.36 -2.26 3.30
CA ASN A 30 3.24 -2.98 2.38
C ASN A 30 4.10 -4.08 3.04
N PHE A 31 5.44 -3.99 2.95
CA PHE A 31 6.39 -4.98 3.45
C PHE A 31 6.58 -4.96 4.97
N ASN A 32 6.08 -3.95 5.69
CA ASN A 32 6.38 -3.79 7.12
C ASN A 32 5.97 -5.01 7.97
N PRO A 33 4.77 -5.61 7.82
CA PRO A 33 4.40 -6.78 8.62
C PRO A 33 5.28 -8.01 8.32
N ASP A 34 5.67 -8.21 7.06
CA ASP A 34 6.49 -9.37 6.68
C ASP A 34 7.93 -9.19 7.16
N CYS A 35 8.49 -8.00 6.98
CA CYS A 35 9.79 -7.63 7.53
C CYS A 35 9.81 -7.78 9.05
N ALA A 36 8.78 -7.31 9.77
CA ALA A 36 8.73 -7.42 11.23
C ALA A 36 8.84 -8.87 11.73
N ARG A 37 8.23 -9.83 11.02
CA ARG A 37 8.26 -11.26 11.36
C ARG A 37 9.57 -11.96 10.99
N ALA A 38 10.35 -11.38 10.08
CA ALA A 38 11.56 -11.98 9.54
C ALA A 38 12.85 -11.58 10.29
N GLY A 39 12.76 -10.74 11.32
CA GLY A 39 13.92 -10.28 12.09
C GLY A 39 14.04 -10.97 13.44
N LYS A 40 15.26 -11.32 13.85
CA LYS A 40 15.52 -11.76 15.24
C LYS A 40 15.21 -10.66 16.25
N ILE A 41 15.44 -9.40 15.89
CA ILE A 41 15.07 -8.21 16.68
C ILE A 41 14.33 -7.21 15.78
N CYS A 42 13.04 -7.03 16.02
CA CYS A 42 12.21 -6.04 15.33
C CYS A 42 12.14 -4.73 16.12
N ILE A 43 12.46 -3.63 15.44
CA ILE A 43 12.41 -2.26 15.93
C ILE A 43 11.35 -1.52 15.10
N ALA A 44 10.27 -1.11 15.75
CA ALA A 44 9.19 -0.36 15.12
C ALA A 44 9.29 1.12 15.47
N GLU A 45 9.47 1.96 14.45
CA GLU A 45 9.23 3.39 14.56
C GLU A 45 7.75 3.69 14.32
N VAL A 46 7.14 4.54 15.16
CA VAL A 46 5.71 4.90 15.07
C VAL A 46 5.46 6.40 15.17
N GLU A 47 4.37 6.86 14.55
CA GLU A 47 3.92 8.26 14.68
C GLU A 47 3.29 8.53 16.05
N GLU A 48 2.59 7.54 16.60
CA GLU A 48 1.86 7.67 17.86
C GLU A 48 2.04 6.39 18.70
N ILE A 49 2.30 6.58 19.99
CA ILE A 49 2.22 5.51 21.00
C ILE A 49 0.95 5.78 21.81
N VAL A 50 0.08 4.79 21.92
CA VAL A 50 -1.19 4.87 22.63
C VAL A 50 -1.21 3.91 23.84
N PRO A 51 -2.04 4.18 24.86
CA PRO A 51 -2.17 3.26 25.99
C PRO A 51 -2.72 1.88 25.57
N VAL A 52 -2.41 0.85 26.35
CA VAL A 52 -3.00 -0.48 26.18
C VAL A 52 -4.53 -0.40 26.22
N GLY A 53 -5.18 -1.08 25.28
CA GLY A 53 -6.65 -1.07 25.12
C GLY A 53 -7.19 0.08 24.26
N ALA A 54 -6.37 1.06 23.88
CA ALA A 54 -6.78 2.10 22.93
C ALA A 54 -6.87 1.61 21.48
N LEU A 55 -6.16 0.52 21.15
CA LEU A 55 -6.32 -0.20 19.88
C LEU A 55 -7.31 -1.34 20.07
N SER A 56 -8.35 -1.39 19.23
CA SER A 56 -9.26 -2.53 19.20
C SER A 56 -8.48 -3.80 18.80
N PRO A 57 -8.68 -4.95 19.47
CA PRO A 57 -8.04 -6.20 19.07
C PRO A 57 -8.27 -6.56 17.59
N GLU A 58 -9.45 -6.23 17.04
CA GLU A 58 -9.82 -6.48 15.65
C GLU A 58 -9.12 -5.55 14.65
N GLU A 59 -8.52 -4.47 15.13
CA GLU A 59 -7.81 -3.47 14.30
C GLU A 59 -6.29 -3.66 14.34
N ILE A 60 -5.77 -4.57 15.16
CA ILE A 60 -4.34 -4.88 15.25
C ILE A 60 -3.89 -5.59 13.97
N HIS A 61 -3.02 -4.95 13.20
CA HIS A 61 -2.47 -5.54 11.97
C HIS A 61 -1.28 -6.47 12.25
N LEU A 62 -0.47 -6.14 13.26
CA LEU A 62 0.64 -6.97 13.70
C LEU A 62 0.62 -7.05 15.24
N PRO A 63 0.44 -8.26 15.81
CA PRO A 63 0.53 -8.46 17.25
C PRO A 63 1.92 -8.13 17.78
N GLY A 64 1.97 -7.57 18.99
CA GLY A 64 3.20 -7.11 19.64
C GLY A 64 4.24 -8.19 19.91
N ILE A 65 3.87 -9.47 19.85
CA ILE A 65 4.82 -10.60 19.97
C ILE A 65 5.94 -10.57 18.93
N TYR A 66 5.71 -9.94 17.77
CA TYR A 66 6.72 -9.80 16.72
C TYR A 66 7.61 -8.55 16.91
N VAL A 67 7.29 -7.68 17.87
CA VAL A 67 7.92 -6.36 18.05
C VAL A 67 8.73 -6.36 19.34
N HIS A 68 10.02 -6.08 19.23
CA HIS A 68 10.94 -6.14 20.37
C HIS A 68 11.23 -4.76 20.95
N ARG A 69 11.16 -3.71 20.12
CA ARG A 69 11.38 -2.32 20.52
C ARG A 69 10.43 -1.41 19.75
N VAL A 70 9.84 -0.45 20.44
CA VAL A 70 9.01 0.61 19.85
C VAL A 70 9.65 1.95 20.16
N LEU A 71 9.74 2.82 19.16
CA LEU A 71 10.11 4.23 19.36
C LEU A 71 9.11 5.15 18.66
N LYS A 72 8.84 6.30 19.29
CA LYS A 72 8.08 7.37 18.66
C LYS A 72 9.03 8.28 17.89
N GLY A 73 8.90 8.35 16.58
CA GLY A 73 9.67 9.28 15.76
C GLY A 73 9.33 10.73 16.10
N PRO A 74 10.32 11.64 16.18
CA PRO A 74 10.11 13.02 16.63
C PRO A 74 9.39 13.89 15.58
N SER A 75 9.59 13.61 14.29
CA SER A 75 8.98 14.34 13.17
C SER A 75 9.02 13.49 11.89
N TYR A 76 8.14 13.79 10.94
CA TYR A 76 8.03 13.07 9.67
C TYR A 76 7.80 14.02 8.50
N GLU A 77 8.68 14.00 7.51
CA GLU A 77 8.58 14.82 6.30
C GLU A 77 7.38 14.42 5.42
N LYS A 78 7.00 13.14 5.43
CA LYS A 78 5.91 12.57 4.61
C LYS A 78 6.05 12.92 3.11
N ARG A 79 7.27 12.74 2.60
CA ARG A 79 7.62 13.05 1.21
C ARG A 79 6.76 12.24 0.23
N ILE A 80 6.23 12.93 -0.79
CA ILE A 80 5.54 12.31 -1.93
C ILE A 80 6.51 12.35 -3.12
N GLU A 81 7.03 11.18 -3.52
CA GLU A 81 7.98 11.07 -4.63
C GLU A 81 7.40 11.61 -5.94
N LYS A 82 6.19 11.18 -6.29
CA LYS A 82 5.48 11.57 -7.51
C LYS A 82 4.11 12.14 -7.18
N ARG A 83 4.05 13.43 -6.83
CA ARG A 83 2.80 14.12 -6.54
C ARG A 83 1.95 14.22 -7.81
N THR A 84 0.88 13.43 -7.86
CA THR A 84 -0.06 13.39 -8.98
C THR A 84 -1.38 14.03 -8.55
N ILE A 85 -1.89 14.95 -9.35
CA ILE A 85 -3.17 15.64 -9.12
C ILE A 85 -4.03 15.52 -10.38
N SER A 86 -5.35 15.39 -10.23
CA SER A 86 -6.28 15.51 -11.35
C SER A 86 -6.60 16.99 -11.55
N SER A 87 -6.27 17.55 -12.72
CA SER A 87 -6.60 18.92 -13.11
C SER A 87 -7.90 19.04 -13.92
N GLY A 88 -8.64 17.93 -14.10
CA GLY A 88 -9.86 17.89 -14.92
C GLY A 88 -9.64 18.04 -16.43
N GLY A 89 -8.39 18.16 -16.89
CA GLY A 89 -8.05 18.23 -18.32
C GLY A 89 -7.82 16.86 -18.94
N GLU A 90 -8.10 16.72 -20.24
CA GLU A 90 -7.79 15.50 -21.00
C GLU A 90 -6.28 15.24 -21.04
N ILE A 91 -5.89 14.00 -20.71
CA ILE A 91 -4.52 13.53 -20.87
C ILE A 91 -4.25 13.39 -22.38
N LYS A 92 -3.43 14.27 -22.95
CA LYS A 92 -3.03 14.17 -24.35
C LYS A 92 -2.14 12.93 -24.55
N VAL A 93 -2.65 11.96 -25.29
CA VAL A 93 -1.95 10.74 -25.68
C VAL A 93 -1.77 10.73 -27.20
N ASP A 94 -0.62 10.26 -27.69
CA ASP A 94 -0.41 10.09 -29.13
C ASP A 94 -1.41 9.07 -29.72
N LYS A 95 -1.88 9.30 -30.94
CA LYS A 95 -2.91 8.48 -31.61
C LYS A 95 -2.58 6.99 -31.66
N ARG A 96 -1.31 6.61 -31.84
CA ARG A 96 -0.91 5.19 -31.87
C ARG A 96 -1.07 4.54 -30.49
N ARG A 97 -0.67 5.26 -29.43
CA ARG A 97 -0.83 4.79 -28.05
C ARG A 97 -2.30 4.73 -27.66
N GLU A 98 -3.08 5.72 -28.07
CA GLU A 98 -4.52 5.75 -27.83
C GLU A 98 -5.24 4.53 -28.44
N LEU A 99 -4.86 4.12 -29.65
CA LEU A 99 -5.41 2.93 -30.29
C LEU A 99 -5.14 1.65 -29.46
N ILE A 100 -3.92 1.49 -28.97
CA ILE A 100 -3.52 0.35 -28.12
C ILE A 100 -4.34 0.35 -26.83
N ILE A 101 -4.48 1.50 -26.18
CA ILE A 101 -5.24 1.65 -24.93
C ILE A 101 -6.71 1.29 -25.16
N LYS A 102 -7.34 1.84 -26.20
CA LYS A 102 -8.74 1.55 -26.56
C LYS A 102 -8.97 0.08 -26.88
N ARG A 103 -8.04 -0.57 -27.59
CA ARG A 103 -8.14 -2.00 -27.86
C ARG A 103 -8.00 -2.82 -26.59
N ALA A 104 -7.03 -2.51 -25.73
CA ALA A 104 -6.84 -3.20 -24.46
C ALA A 104 -8.05 -3.05 -23.52
N ALA A 105 -8.74 -1.91 -23.55
CA ALA A 105 -9.96 -1.69 -22.77
C ALA A 105 -11.10 -2.67 -23.11
N GLN A 106 -11.12 -3.21 -24.33
CA GLN A 106 -12.12 -4.21 -24.74
C GLN A 106 -11.87 -5.59 -24.15
N GLU A 107 -10.70 -5.86 -23.55
CA GLU A 107 -10.45 -7.10 -22.81
C GLU A 107 -11.08 -7.09 -21.41
N LEU A 108 -11.51 -5.91 -20.94
CA LEU A 108 -12.06 -5.75 -19.61
C LEU A 108 -13.58 -5.93 -19.63
N THR A 109 -14.07 -6.86 -18.82
CA THR A 109 -15.50 -7.11 -18.63
C THR A 109 -15.96 -6.66 -17.25
N ASP A 110 -17.27 -6.47 -17.10
CA ASP A 110 -17.86 -6.10 -15.82
C ASP A 110 -17.53 -7.10 -14.70
N GLY A 111 -17.18 -6.59 -13.52
CA GLY A 111 -16.82 -7.36 -12.34
C GLY A 111 -15.37 -7.88 -12.30
N MET A 112 -14.52 -7.53 -13.27
CA MET A 112 -13.11 -7.96 -13.24
C MET A 112 -12.30 -7.27 -12.15
N TYR A 113 -11.43 -8.05 -11.50
CA TYR A 113 -10.34 -7.56 -10.66
C TYR A 113 -9.07 -7.50 -11.49
N VAL A 114 -8.46 -6.33 -11.62
CA VAL A 114 -7.30 -6.13 -12.50
C VAL A 114 -6.18 -5.37 -11.83
N ASN A 115 -4.94 -5.79 -12.11
CA ASN A 115 -3.74 -5.00 -11.84
C ASN A 115 -3.27 -4.38 -13.17
N LEU A 116 -3.09 -3.06 -13.17
CA LEU A 116 -2.66 -2.30 -14.35
C LEU A 116 -1.29 -1.68 -14.11
N GLY A 117 -0.29 -2.17 -14.85
CA GLY A 117 1.06 -1.61 -14.83
C GLY A 117 1.11 -0.12 -15.23
N ILE A 118 2.19 0.55 -14.84
CA ILE A 118 2.37 1.99 -15.08
C ILE A 118 2.34 2.36 -16.57
N GLY A 119 1.77 3.52 -16.88
CA GLY A 119 1.78 4.09 -18.24
C GLY A 119 0.53 3.73 -19.03
N MET A 120 0.68 3.13 -20.22
CA MET A 120 -0.46 2.78 -21.08
C MET A 120 -1.48 1.87 -20.40
N PRO A 121 -1.10 0.81 -19.63
CA PRO A 121 -2.07 -0.04 -18.97
C PRO A 121 -2.93 0.72 -17.96
N THR A 122 -2.35 1.60 -17.13
CA THR A 122 -3.13 2.46 -16.21
C THR A 122 -4.15 3.33 -16.94
N LEU A 123 -3.87 3.78 -18.16
CA LEU A 123 -4.80 4.61 -18.94
C LEU A 123 -6.00 3.81 -19.48
N VAL A 124 -5.93 2.48 -19.52
CA VAL A 124 -7.02 1.61 -19.99
C VAL A 124 -8.31 1.83 -19.19
N SER A 125 -8.20 2.09 -17.88
CA SER A 125 -9.36 2.34 -17.01
C SER A 125 -10.17 3.58 -17.40
N ASN A 126 -9.62 4.48 -18.22
CA ASN A 126 -10.32 5.67 -18.69
C ASN A 126 -11.18 5.42 -19.94
N TYR A 127 -11.08 4.23 -20.56
CA TYR A 127 -11.74 3.89 -21.83
C TYR A 127 -12.66 2.68 -21.72
N LEU A 128 -13.15 2.37 -20.51
CA LEU A 128 -14.07 1.27 -20.28
C LEU A 128 -15.37 1.47 -21.06
N SER A 129 -15.92 0.36 -21.56
CA SER A 129 -17.22 0.38 -22.23
C SER A 129 -18.31 0.82 -21.24
N PRO A 130 -19.37 1.52 -21.70
CA PRO A 130 -20.46 1.92 -20.81
C PRO A 130 -21.05 0.72 -20.05
N GLY A 131 -21.19 0.86 -18.73
CA GLY A 131 -21.71 -0.20 -17.86
C GLY A 131 -20.67 -1.19 -17.34
N VAL A 132 -19.43 -1.19 -17.85
CA VAL A 132 -18.35 -2.02 -17.32
C VAL A 132 -17.76 -1.37 -16.07
N ARG A 133 -17.81 -2.09 -14.94
CA ARG A 133 -17.13 -1.74 -13.69
C ARG A 133 -16.04 -2.76 -13.41
N ILE A 134 -14.90 -2.28 -12.96
CA ILE A 134 -13.73 -3.10 -12.60
C ILE A 134 -13.23 -2.68 -11.22
N GLU A 135 -12.58 -3.59 -10.53
CA GLU A 135 -11.87 -3.34 -9.27
C GLU A 135 -10.36 -3.30 -9.54
N LEU A 136 -9.69 -2.26 -9.07
CA LEU A 136 -8.27 -2.01 -9.36
C LEU A 136 -7.38 -2.45 -8.19
N GLN A 137 -6.64 -3.52 -8.41
CA GLN A 137 -5.63 -3.99 -7.46
C GLN A 137 -4.31 -3.24 -7.65
N SER A 138 -3.67 -2.88 -6.53
CA SER A 138 -2.28 -2.41 -6.51
C SER A 138 -1.41 -3.33 -5.68
N GLU A 139 -0.25 -3.67 -6.23
CA GLU A 139 0.75 -4.57 -5.63
C GLU A 139 1.26 -4.12 -4.25
N ASN A 140 1.12 -2.84 -3.90
CA ASN A 140 1.48 -2.31 -2.58
C ASN A 140 0.41 -2.53 -1.49
N GLY A 141 -0.61 -3.34 -1.78
CA GLY A 141 -1.62 -3.76 -0.81
C GLY A 141 -2.91 -2.93 -0.83
N LEU A 142 -3.35 -2.53 -2.01
CA LEU A 142 -4.68 -1.91 -2.23
C LEU A 142 -5.51 -2.82 -3.13
N LEU A 143 -6.81 -2.87 -2.85
CA LEU A 143 -7.85 -3.41 -3.72
C LEU A 143 -9.00 -2.40 -3.75
#